data_AF-A0A8J8GU91-F1
#
_entry.id   AF-A0A8J8GU91-F1
#
_cell.length_a   1.000
_cell.length_b   1.000
_cell.length_c   1.000
_cell.angle_alpha   90.00
_cell.angle_beta   90.00
_cell.angle_gamma   90.00
#
_symmetry.space_group_name_H-M   'P 1'
#
loop_
_entity.id
_entity.type
_entity.pdbx_description
1 polymer ?
#
loop_
_entity_poly.entity_id
_entity_poly.type
_entity_poly.pdbx_seq_one_letter_code
_entity_poly.pdbx_strand_id
1 'polypeptide(L)'
;MSYDVIFARLAAGQSWADFLDAEPVGDDAPVDPATWRRIVGRVREILPGATESGDELDHEETAIQLVCQADTAQLHVPYWYTGEAARRMVTLLYRVAAVVTEETGMIGFDPQVEAPVIDQRIDDAVAAFDSVAAAFARG
;
A
#
# COMPACT_ATOMS: atom_id res chain seq x y z
N MET A 1 6.50 8.60 10.92
CA MET A 1 6.92 7.97 9.66
C MET A 1 6.09 6.72 9.48
N SER A 2 5.63 6.46 8.26
CA SER A 2 4.84 5.29 7.86
C SER A 2 5.54 4.55 6.73
N TYR A 3 5.31 3.25 6.66
CA TYR A 3 5.63 2.43 5.50
C TYR A 3 4.49 2.58 4.52
N ASP A 4 4.81 3.04 3.31
CA ASP A 4 3.80 3.35 2.32
C ASP A 4 3.96 2.47 1.08
N VAL A 5 2.84 2.08 0.46
CA VAL A 5 2.82 1.52 -0.89
C VAL A 5 1.96 2.44 -1.74
N ILE A 6 2.52 2.88 -2.86
CA ILE A 6 1.90 3.85 -3.76
C ILE A 6 1.41 3.11 -5.00
N PHE A 7 0.21 3.43 -5.45
CA PHE A 7 -0.39 2.87 -6.65
C PHE A 7 -0.63 3.96 -7.67
N ALA A 8 -0.34 3.65 -8.93
CA ALA A 8 -0.59 4.54 -10.04
C ALA A 8 -0.88 3.78 -11.33
N ARG A 9 -1.65 4.42 -12.21
CA ARG A 9 -1.78 4.01 -13.61
C ARG A 9 -0.67 4.64 -14.45
N LEU A 10 0.37 3.86 -14.75
CA LEU A 10 1.46 4.31 -15.61
C LEU A 10 1.01 4.39 -17.08
N ALA A 11 1.39 5.46 -17.77
CA ALA A 11 1.24 5.54 -19.21
C ALA A 11 2.11 4.50 -19.92
N ALA A 12 1.75 4.14 -21.16
CA ALA A 12 2.50 3.13 -21.92
C ALA A 12 3.98 3.56 -22.09
N GLY A 13 4.90 2.77 -21.52
CA GLY A 13 6.34 3.04 -21.55
C GLY A 13 6.85 4.02 -20.50
N GLN A 14 5.98 4.56 -19.64
CA GLN A 14 6.38 5.40 -18.51
C GLN A 14 7.01 4.54 -17.41
N SER A 15 8.17 4.94 -16.90
CA SER A 15 8.76 4.31 -15.72
C SER A 15 8.18 4.88 -14.42
N TRP A 16 8.39 4.18 -13.31
CA TRP A 16 8.02 4.69 -11.99
C TRP A 16 8.75 5.98 -11.61
N ALA A 17 10.04 6.08 -11.95
CA ALA A 17 10.81 7.29 -11.74
C ALA A 17 10.18 8.48 -12.49
N ASP A 18 9.83 8.27 -13.77
CA ASP A 18 9.17 9.31 -14.56
C ASP A 18 7.80 9.72 -13.99
N PHE A 19 7.06 8.79 -13.39
CA PHE A 19 5.78 9.09 -12.73
C PHE A 19 5.96 9.94 -11.47
N LEU A 20 6.95 9.61 -10.62
CA LEU A 20 7.24 10.36 -9.40
C LEU A 20 7.79 11.76 -9.73
N ASP A 21 8.65 11.87 -10.75
CA ASP A 21 9.22 13.13 -11.21
C ASP A 21 8.18 14.06 -11.87
N ALA A 22 7.10 13.50 -12.41
CA ALA A 22 6.04 14.28 -13.06
C ALA A 22 5.17 15.10 -12.07
N GLU A 23 5.42 14.97 -10.77
CA GLU A 23 4.50 15.26 -9.66
C GLU A 23 3.15 14.57 -9.87
N PRO A 24 2.80 13.56 -9.06
CA PRO A 24 1.51 12.89 -9.21
C PRO A 24 0.41 13.91 -8.89
N VAL A 25 -0.17 14.50 -9.94
CA VAL A 25 -1.50 15.07 -9.87
C VAL A 25 -2.44 13.88 -9.79
N GLY A 26 -2.56 13.30 -8.59
CA GLY A 26 -3.67 12.43 -8.29
C GLY A 26 -4.92 13.23 -8.61
N ASP A 27 -5.72 12.76 -9.56
CA ASP A 27 -7.06 13.28 -9.71
C ASP A 27 -7.78 12.89 -8.41
N ASP A 28 -8.17 13.87 -7.60
CA ASP A 28 -8.99 13.66 -6.40
C ASP A 28 -10.39 13.10 -6.74
N ALA A 29 -10.64 12.79 -8.02
CA ALA A 29 -11.75 12.00 -8.45
C ALA A 29 -11.88 10.70 -7.64
N PRO A 30 -13.09 10.41 -7.12
CA PRO A 30 -13.34 9.19 -6.39
C PRO A 30 -13.18 7.98 -7.31
N VAL A 31 -12.74 6.87 -6.73
CA VAL A 31 -12.72 5.57 -7.41
C VAL A 31 -14.13 5.17 -7.86
N ASP A 32 -14.24 4.45 -8.98
CA ASP A 32 -15.52 3.88 -9.42
C ASP A 32 -16.18 3.07 -8.29
N PRO A 33 -17.44 3.36 -7.89
CA PRO A 33 -18.07 2.72 -6.73
C PRO A 33 -18.20 1.19 -6.84
N ALA A 34 -18.29 0.64 -8.05
CA ALA A 34 -18.34 -0.81 -8.23
C ALA A 34 -16.96 -1.43 -8.01
N THR A 35 -15.90 -0.78 -8.48
CA THR A 35 -14.50 -1.14 -8.22
C THR A 35 -14.17 -1.05 -6.74
N TRP A 36 -14.53 0.06 -6.08
CA TRP A 36 -14.33 0.21 -4.64
C TRP A 36 -15.00 -0.91 -3.84
N ARG A 37 -16.27 -1.24 -4.16
CA ARG A 37 -16.97 -2.34 -3.49
C ARG A 37 -16.27 -3.70 -3.63
N ARG A 38 -15.65 -3.98 -4.79
CA ARG A 38 -14.87 -5.21 -5.00
C ARG A 38 -13.58 -5.20 -4.18
N ILE A 39 -12.86 -4.08 -4.16
CA ILE A 39 -11.67 -3.89 -3.32
C ILE A 39 -12.02 -4.13 -1.86
N VAL A 40 -13.02 -3.41 -1.31
CA VAL A 40 -13.43 -3.53 0.08
C VAL A 40 -13.83 -4.97 0.44
N GLY A 41 -14.60 -5.63 -0.43
CA GLY A 41 -15.00 -7.03 -0.23
C GLY A 41 -13.81 -7.97 -0.10
N ARG A 42 -12.85 -7.89 -1.04
CA ARG A 42 -11.67 -8.74 -1.06
C ARG A 42 -10.66 -8.41 0.03
N VAL A 43 -10.49 -7.12 0.36
CA VAL A 43 -9.62 -6.71 1.47
C VAL A 43 -10.17 -7.22 2.80
N ARG A 44 -11.49 -7.23 3.01
CA ARG A 44 -12.11 -7.80 4.22
C ARG A 44 -11.91 -9.32 4.37
N GLU A 45 -11.63 -10.05 3.29
CA GLU A 45 -11.22 -11.46 3.38
C GLU A 45 -9.79 -11.61 3.93
N ILE A 46 -8.95 -10.59 3.75
CA ILE A 46 -7.56 -10.54 4.23
C ILE A 46 -7.49 -9.92 5.63
N LEU A 47 -8.27 -8.86 5.86
CA LEU A 47 -8.36 -8.06 7.08
C LEU A 47 -9.80 -8.04 7.61
N PRO A 48 -10.25 -9.13 8.25
CA PRO A 48 -11.60 -9.20 8.80
C PRO A 48 -11.83 -8.08 9.83
N GLY A 49 -12.90 -7.29 9.64
CA GLY A 49 -13.21 -6.17 10.51
C GLY A 49 -12.76 -4.80 10.00
N ALA A 50 -12.17 -4.72 8.80
CA ALA A 50 -11.84 -3.44 8.19
C ALA A 50 -13.09 -2.55 7.96
N THR A 51 -13.00 -1.30 8.41
CA THR A 51 -14.07 -0.29 8.41
C THR A 51 -13.87 0.69 7.27
N GLU A 52 -14.95 0.99 6.55
CA GLU A 52 -14.93 1.86 5.38
C GLU A 52 -15.47 3.25 5.74
N SER A 53 -14.84 4.30 5.22
CA SER A 53 -15.26 5.69 5.36
C SER A 53 -15.01 6.46 4.06
N GLY A 54 -16.03 6.59 3.22
CA GLY A 54 -15.87 7.19 1.88
C GLY A 54 -14.98 6.30 1.01
N ASP A 55 -13.88 6.88 0.50
CA ASP A 55 -12.89 6.21 -0.34
C ASP A 55 -11.69 5.66 0.46
N GLU A 56 -11.87 5.54 1.78
CA GLU A 56 -10.88 5.02 2.72
C GLU A 56 -11.34 3.73 3.38
N LEU A 57 -10.38 2.84 3.65
CA LEU A 57 -10.59 1.60 4.38
C LEU A 57 -9.50 1.45 5.45
N ASP A 58 -9.93 1.42 6.70
CA ASP A 58 -9.08 1.30 7.88
C ASP A 58 -9.20 -0.07 8.52
N HIS A 59 -8.09 -0.59 9.04
CA HIS A 59 -8.09 -1.79 9.86
C HIS A 59 -7.36 -1.54 11.18
N GLU A 60 -8.12 -1.35 12.25
CA GLU A 60 -7.62 -0.94 13.56
C GLU A 60 -6.57 -1.91 14.14
N GLU A 61 -6.77 -3.23 14.00
CA GLU A 61 -5.86 -4.24 14.57
C GLU A 61 -4.45 -4.17 13.97
N THR A 62 -4.33 -3.87 12.68
CA THR A 62 -3.03 -3.78 11.99
C THR A 62 -2.58 -2.34 11.74
N ALA A 63 -3.44 -1.35 12.03
CA ALA A 63 -3.30 0.03 11.60
C ALA A 63 -2.96 0.17 10.10
N ILE A 64 -3.51 -0.73 9.27
CA ILE A 64 -3.43 -0.60 7.80
C ILE A 64 -4.52 0.40 7.41
N GLN A 65 -4.15 1.42 6.65
CA GLN A 65 -5.09 2.33 6.00
C GLN A 65 -4.89 2.24 4.49
N LEU A 66 -5.99 2.11 3.75
CA LEU A 66 -6.05 2.20 2.30
C LEU A 66 -6.85 3.44 1.92
N VAL A 67 -6.28 4.31 1.10
CA VAL A 67 -6.98 5.40 0.44
C VAL A 67 -6.96 5.13 -1.06
N CYS A 68 -8.12 5.11 -1.73
CA CYS A 68 -8.21 4.79 -3.15
C CYS A 68 -8.94 5.87 -3.93
N GLN A 69 -8.29 6.45 -4.93
CA GLN A 69 -8.85 7.43 -5.86
C GLN A 69 -8.96 6.79 -7.25
N ALA A 70 -9.40 7.55 -8.26
CA ALA A 70 -9.64 7.02 -9.61
C ALA A 70 -8.37 6.46 -10.30
N ASP A 71 -7.24 7.16 -10.16
CA ASP A 71 -5.98 6.86 -10.84
C ASP A 71 -4.80 6.58 -9.90
N THR A 72 -5.02 6.73 -8.59
CA THR A 72 -4.04 6.57 -7.53
C THR A 72 -4.63 5.80 -6.36
N ALA A 73 -3.78 5.13 -5.60
CA ALA A 73 -4.12 4.67 -4.26
C ALA A 73 -2.89 4.72 -3.38
N GLN A 74 -3.08 4.70 -2.08
CA GLN A 74 -2.00 4.60 -1.10
C GLN A 74 -2.40 3.63 0.01
N LEU A 75 -1.46 2.77 0.38
CA LEU A 75 -1.54 1.96 1.59
C LEU A 75 -0.52 2.47 2.59
N HIS A 76 -0.95 2.65 3.84
CA HIS A 76 -0.12 3.14 4.92
C HIS A 76 -0.10 2.13 6.06
N VAL A 77 1.09 1.94 6.65
CA VAL A 77 1.31 1.10 7.84
C VAL A 77 2.32 1.76 8.78
N PRO A 78 2.14 1.74 10.10
CA PRO A 78 3.15 2.23 11.04
C PRO A 78 4.39 1.33 11.14
N TYR A 79 5.58 1.93 11.30
CA TYR A 79 6.88 1.24 11.43
C TYR A 79 7.13 0.51 12.77
N TRP A 80 6.12 0.26 13.60
CA TRP A 80 6.33 -0.30 14.95
C TRP A 80 6.55 -1.82 14.98
N TYR A 81 6.43 -2.50 13.83
CA TYR A 81 6.62 -3.94 13.73
C TYR A 81 8.09 -4.27 13.56
N THR A 82 8.54 -5.37 14.17
CA THR A 82 9.93 -5.85 14.03
C THR A 82 9.97 -7.37 13.83
N GLY A 83 11.04 -7.87 13.20
CA GLY A 83 11.31 -9.29 12.98
C GLY A 83 10.11 -10.05 12.38
N GLU A 84 9.69 -11.13 13.03
CA GLU A 84 8.56 -11.95 12.56
C GLU A 84 7.23 -11.19 12.51
N ALA A 85 7.04 -10.16 13.35
CA ALA A 85 5.85 -9.32 13.28
C ALA A 85 5.90 -8.42 12.04
N ALA A 86 7.07 -7.86 11.71
CA ALA A 86 7.26 -7.10 10.47
C ALA A 86 7.03 -8.00 9.24
N ARG A 87 7.54 -9.23 9.23
CA ARG A 87 7.32 -10.18 8.13
C ARG A 87 5.83 -10.47 7.90
N ARG A 88 5.08 -10.72 8.97
CA ARG A 88 3.62 -10.92 8.87
C ARG A 88 2.92 -9.66 8.34
N MET A 89 3.33 -8.48 8.82
CA MET A 89 2.78 -7.21 8.37
C MET A 89 3.02 -6.96 6.88
N VAL A 90 4.27 -7.05 6.42
CA VAL A 90 4.65 -6.90 5.01
C VAL A 90 3.88 -7.90 4.12
N THR A 91 3.73 -9.14 4.59
CA THR A 91 2.96 -10.16 3.86
C THR A 91 1.49 -9.77 3.71
N LEU A 92 0.85 -9.25 4.77
CA LEU A 92 -0.52 -8.76 4.71
C LEU A 92 -0.63 -7.53 3.79
N LEU A 93 0.27 -6.57 3.95
CA LEU A 93 0.34 -5.35 3.14
C LEU A 93 0.44 -5.68 1.65
N TYR A 94 1.32 -6.60 1.25
CA TYR A 94 1.48 -7.01 -0.15
C TYR A 94 0.28 -7.79 -0.68
N ARG A 95 -0.44 -8.55 0.16
CA ARG A 95 -1.69 -9.19 -0.23
C ARG A 95 -2.80 -8.18 -0.49
N VAL A 96 -2.91 -7.15 0.36
CA VAL A 96 -3.85 -6.04 0.13
C VAL A 96 -3.48 -5.27 -1.13
N ALA A 97 -2.19 -4.98 -1.33
CA ALA A 97 -1.68 -4.33 -2.53
C ALA A 97 -2.00 -5.10 -3.81
N ALA A 98 -1.88 -6.43 -3.79
CA ALA A 98 -2.26 -7.28 -4.91
C ALA A 98 -3.74 -7.14 -5.27
N VAL A 99 -4.64 -7.08 -4.27
CA VAL A 99 -6.07 -6.83 -4.51
C VAL A 99 -6.30 -5.49 -5.19
N VAL A 100 -5.64 -4.41 -4.72
CA VAL A 100 -5.76 -3.09 -5.34
C VAL A 100 -5.30 -3.15 -6.79
N THR A 101 -4.14 -3.74 -7.07
CA THR A 101 -3.63 -3.92 -8.44
C THR A 101 -4.58 -4.71 -9.33
N GLU A 102 -5.13 -5.82 -8.84
CA GLU A 102 -6.03 -6.67 -9.64
C GLU A 102 -7.36 -6.00 -9.97
N GLU A 103 -7.96 -5.27 -9.01
CA GLU A 103 -9.27 -4.66 -9.19
C GLU A 103 -9.24 -3.34 -9.98
N THR A 104 -8.09 -2.65 -9.95
CA THR A 104 -7.93 -1.33 -10.58
C THR A 104 -7.07 -1.39 -11.84
N GLY A 105 -6.18 -2.38 -11.98
CA GLY A 105 -5.14 -2.39 -13.01
C GLY A 105 -4.00 -1.40 -12.76
N MET A 106 -3.97 -0.74 -11.58
CA MET A 106 -2.82 0.07 -11.17
C MET A 106 -1.63 -0.80 -10.79
N ILE A 107 -0.43 -0.28 -10.98
CA ILE A 107 0.79 -0.93 -10.49
C ILE A 107 1.03 -0.42 -9.07
N GLY A 108 1.35 -1.32 -8.14
CA GLY A 108 1.82 -0.95 -6.80
C GLY A 108 3.33 -0.88 -6.75
N PHE A 109 3.87 0.18 -6.14
CA PHE A 109 5.29 0.41 -5.92
C PHE A 109 5.59 0.63 -4.45
N ASP A 110 6.66 0.00 -4.01
CA ASP A 110 7.17 0.08 -2.67
C ASP A 110 8.43 0.95 -2.66
N PRO A 111 8.33 2.24 -2.27
CA PRO A 111 9.45 3.17 -2.29
C PRO A 111 10.55 2.82 -1.29
N GLN A 112 10.26 2.06 -0.24
CA GLN A 112 11.23 1.66 0.78
C GLN A 112 12.25 0.64 0.24
N VAL A 113 11.86 -0.14 -0.77
CA VAL A 113 12.70 -1.14 -1.44
C VAL A 113 12.92 -0.84 -2.92
N GLU A 114 12.43 0.32 -3.36
CA GLU A 114 12.51 0.83 -4.73
C GLU A 114 12.07 -0.19 -5.81
N ALA A 115 11.01 -0.97 -5.51
CA ALA A 115 10.56 -2.04 -6.39
C ALA A 115 9.02 -2.13 -6.51
N PRO A 116 8.51 -2.65 -7.63
CA PRO A 116 7.11 -3.05 -7.74
C PRO A 116 6.74 -4.08 -6.69
N VAL A 117 5.54 -3.98 -6.11
CA VAL A 117 5.07 -4.92 -5.07
C VAL A 117 4.97 -6.36 -5.58
N ILE A 118 4.72 -6.53 -6.89
CA ILE A 118 4.66 -7.85 -7.54
C ILE A 118 5.99 -8.63 -7.43
N ASP A 119 7.11 -7.95 -7.24
CA ASP A 119 8.41 -8.57 -7.05
C ASP A 119 8.55 -9.25 -5.68
N GLN A 120 7.63 -8.97 -4.74
CA GLN A 120 7.56 -9.56 -3.41
C GLN A 120 8.90 -9.55 -2.67
N ARG A 121 9.54 -8.36 -2.60
CA ARG A 121 10.79 -8.09 -1.87
C ARG A 121 10.59 -8.10 -0.34
N ILE A 122 9.96 -9.15 0.20
CA ILE A 122 9.52 -9.24 1.59
C ILE A 122 10.70 -9.09 2.55
N ASP A 123 11.83 -9.74 2.27
CA ASP A 123 13.00 -9.68 3.15
C ASP A 123 13.60 -8.26 3.23
N ASP A 124 13.64 -7.55 2.10
CA ASP A 124 14.12 -6.17 2.02
C ASP A 124 13.15 -5.22 2.75
N ALA A 125 11.85 -5.41 2.56
CA ALA A 125 10.80 -4.65 3.22
C ALA A 125 10.84 -4.85 4.75
N VAL A 126 11.05 -6.07 5.23
CA VAL A 126 11.23 -6.37 6.66
C VAL A 126 12.48 -5.67 7.21
N ALA A 127 13.58 -5.68 6.46
CA ALA A 127 14.79 -4.97 6.87
C ALA A 127 14.56 -3.45 6.98
N ALA A 128 13.75 -2.87 6.09
CA ALA A 128 13.36 -1.46 6.18
C ALA A 128 12.55 -1.17 7.46
N PHE A 129 11.59 -2.04 7.82
CA PHE A 129 10.86 -1.96 9.09
C PHE A 129 11.79 -1.98 10.30
N ASP A 130 12.68 -2.98 10.38
CA ASP A 130 13.59 -3.16 11.51
C ASP A 130 14.56 -1.97 11.65
N SER A 131 15.04 -1.42 10.53
CA SER A 131 15.94 -0.26 10.52
C SER A 131 15.30 0.99 11.13
N VAL A 132 14.05 1.28 10.72
CA VAL A 132 13.31 2.46 11.21
C VAL A 132 12.91 2.27 12.67
N ALA A 133 12.40 1.10 13.05
CA ALA A 133 12.07 0.79 14.44
C ALA A 133 13.30 0.95 15.36
N ALA A 134 14.47 0.48 14.93
CA ALA A 134 15.71 0.61 15.69
C ALA A 134 16.20 2.07 15.79
N ALA A 135 15.93 2.91 14.78
CA ALA A 135 16.22 4.34 14.86
C ALA A 135 15.37 5.04 15.91
N PHE A 136 14.07 4.72 16.00
CA PHE A 136 13.17 5.29 17.01
C PHE A 136 13.46 4.80 18.43
N ALA A 137 13.90 3.55 18.61
CA ALA A 137 14.25 3.02 19.93
C ALA A 137 15.53 3.65 20.55
N ARG A 138 16.33 4.38 19.75
CA ARG A 138 17.58 5.01 20.16
C ARG A 138 17.47 6.53 20.40
N GLY A 139 16.31 7.13 20.13
CA GLY A 139 16.02 8.56 20.35
C GLY A 139 15.26 8.77 21.64
#